data_AF-A0A0A9YDS3-F1
#
_entry.id   AF-A0A0A9YDS3-F1
#
_cell.length_a   1.000
_cell.length_b   1.000
_cell.length_c   1.000
_cell.angle_alpha   90.00
_cell.angle_beta   90.00
_cell.angle_gamma   90.00
#
_symmetry.space_group_name_H-M   'P 1'
#
loop_
_entity.id
_entity.type
_entity.pdbx_description
1 polymer ?
#
loop_
_entity_poly.entity_id
_entity_poly.type
_entity_poly.pdbx_seq_one_letter_code
_entity_poly.pdbx_strand_id
1 'polypeptide(L)'
;MACKELASALKCSQGSESFLSRLPVAVDGSYNGLQHYSAIGRDELGAALVNLVPSERPADAYTGILKEMMKSIEADAALNHQVAQRCIGTGRGQDKNHIKRKTIKRPIMTQVYGVTGYGMSQQIMDELQKQNRGHGL
;
A
#
# COMPACT_ATOMS: atom_id res chain seq x y z
N MET A 1 -4.93 19.79 -11.26
CA MET A 1 -5.61 19.87 -12.58
C MET A 1 -7.00 19.27 -12.51
N ALA A 2 -7.19 18.06 -11.97
CA ALA A 2 -8.50 17.47 -11.73
C ALA A 2 -9.53 18.39 -11.06
N CYS A 3 -9.15 19.08 -9.96
CA CYS A 3 -10.09 19.99 -9.28
C CYS A 3 -10.54 21.17 -10.14
N LYS A 4 -9.68 21.67 -11.04
CA LYS A 4 -10.04 22.77 -11.96
C LYS A 4 -10.98 22.27 -13.05
N GLU A 5 -10.67 21.11 -13.62
CA GLU A 5 -11.51 20.47 -14.64
C GLU A 5 -12.91 20.17 -14.10
N LEU A 6 -12.98 19.61 -12.88
CA LEU A 6 -14.25 19.35 -12.19
C LEU A 6 -15.03 20.64 -11.94
N ALA A 7 -14.37 21.70 -11.47
CA ALA A 7 -15.02 22.98 -11.24
C ALA A 7 -15.55 23.60 -12.56
N SER A 8 -14.84 23.42 -13.67
CA SER A 8 -15.32 23.84 -15.00
C SER A 8 -16.51 23.01 -15.47
N ALA A 9 -16.48 21.68 -15.26
CA ALA A 9 -17.59 20.80 -15.60
C ALA A 9 -18.87 21.15 -14.83
N LEU A 10 -18.75 21.40 -13.53
CA LEU A 10 -19.89 21.78 -12.67
C LEU A 10 -20.48 23.16 -12.99
N LYS A 11 -19.71 24.04 -13.64
CA LYS A 11 -20.17 25.37 -14.09
C LYS A 11 -20.71 25.37 -15.53
N CYS A 12 -20.70 24.22 -16.21
CA CYS A 12 -21.22 24.13 -17.57
C CYS A 12 -22.73 24.36 -17.57
N SER A 13 -23.20 25.35 -18.31
CA SER A 13 -24.62 25.73 -18.37
C SER A 13 -25.51 24.65 -19.00
N GLN A 14 -24.92 23.76 -19.81
CA GLN A 14 -25.61 22.65 -20.47
C GLN A 14 -25.55 21.33 -19.68
N GLY A 15 -25.11 21.37 -18.42
CA GLY A 15 -24.93 20.19 -17.57
C GLY A 15 -23.49 19.63 -17.60
N SER A 16 -23.10 18.95 -16.52
CA SER A 16 -21.74 18.42 -16.34
C SER A 16 -21.39 17.30 -17.31
N GLU A 17 -22.38 16.53 -17.73
CA GLU A 17 -22.32 15.46 -18.72
C GLU A 17 -22.04 15.96 -20.14
N SER A 18 -22.39 17.22 -20.42
CA SER A 18 -22.14 17.89 -21.70
C SER A 18 -20.75 18.56 -21.75
N PHE A 19 -20.01 18.57 -20.64
CA PHE A 19 -18.69 19.19 -20.57
C PHE A 19 -17.61 18.32 -21.23
N LEU A 20 -16.95 18.85 -22.26
CA LEU A 20 -15.84 18.17 -22.94
C LEU A 20 -14.55 18.25 -22.11
N SER A 21 -14.39 17.29 -21.18
CA SER A 21 -13.17 17.13 -20.40
C SER A 21 -11.97 16.80 -21.27
N ARG A 22 -10.82 17.42 -20.99
CA ARG A 22 -9.52 17.09 -21.59
C ARG A 22 -8.58 16.42 -20.60
N LEU A 23 -9.04 16.16 -19.38
CA LEU A 23 -8.24 15.51 -18.36
C LEU A 23 -8.21 13.99 -18.59
N PRO A 24 -7.02 13.38 -18.76
CA PRO A 24 -6.91 11.93 -18.81
C PRO A 24 -7.24 11.33 -17.42
N VAL A 25 -8.06 10.28 -17.42
CA VAL A 25 -8.38 9.51 -16.20
C VAL A 25 -7.47 8.30 -16.16
N ALA A 26 -6.59 8.23 -15.15
CA ALA A 26 -5.71 7.09 -14.96
C ALA A 26 -6.45 5.91 -14.31
N VAL A 27 -6.23 4.71 -14.86
CA VAL A 27 -6.71 3.45 -14.30
C VAL A 27 -5.49 2.55 -14.10
N ASP A 28 -5.33 2.00 -12.91
CA ASP A 28 -4.23 1.10 -12.55
C ASP A 28 -4.76 -0.09 -11.77
N GLY A 29 -4.13 -1.24 -11.96
CA GLY A 29 -4.47 -2.47 -11.25
C GLY A 29 -3.90 -2.47 -9.84
N SER A 30 -4.58 -3.18 -8.94
CA SER A 30 -4.07 -3.36 -7.58
C SER A 30 -3.02 -4.45 -7.58
N TYR A 31 -1.74 -4.05 -7.62
CA TYR A 31 -0.59 -4.96 -7.54
C TYR A 31 -0.44 -5.88 -8.76
N ASN A 32 -0.25 -5.28 -9.94
CA ASN A 32 -0.20 -5.95 -11.26
C ASN A 32 0.69 -7.20 -11.31
N GLY A 33 1.89 -7.16 -10.71
CA GLY A 33 2.78 -8.32 -10.72
C GLY A 33 2.18 -9.55 -10.02
N LEU A 34 1.51 -9.37 -8.88
CA LEU A 34 0.80 -10.47 -8.21
C LEU A 34 -0.47 -10.85 -8.97
N GLN A 35 -1.16 -9.91 -9.63
CA GLN A 35 -2.27 -10.26 -10.54
C GLN A 35 -1.82 -11.22 -11.64
N HIS A 36 -0.68 -10.96 -12.27
CA HIS A 36 -0.12 -11.87 -13.28
C HIS A 36 0.26 -13.23 -12.68
N TYR A 37 0.93 -13.27 -11.52
CA TYR A 37 1.28 -14.54 -10.88
C TYR A 37 0.03 -15.36 -10.49
N SER A 38 -0.98 -14.73 -9.90
CA SER A 38 -2.23 -15.40 -9.54
C SER A 38 -2.96 -15.95 -10.78
N ALA A 39 -2.98 -15.20 -11.88
CA ALA A 39 -3.59 -15.65 -13.13
C ALA A 39 -2.83 -16.84 -13.76
N ILE A 40 -1.50 -16.78 -13.78
CA ILE A 40 -0.63 -17.86 -14.30
C ILE A 40 -0.81 -19.14 -13.46
N GLY A 41 -0.78 -19.00 -12.13
CA GLY A 41 -0.91 -20.12 -11.20
C GLY A 41 -2.34 -20.60 -11.00
N ARG A 42 -3.34 -19.88 -11.51
CA ARG A 42 -4.78 -20.05 -11.18
C ARG A 42 -5.01 -20.10 -9.66
N ASP A 43 -4.27 -19.26 -8.93
CA ASP A 43 -4.38 -19.13 -7.47
C ASP A 43 -5.59 -18.27 -7.12
N GLU A 44 -6.67 -18.92 -6.69
CA GLU A 44 -7.93 -18.27 -6.30
C GLU A 44 -7.75 -17.34 -5.09
N LEU A 45 -6.94 -17.75 -4.10
CA LEU A 45 -6.71 -16.95 -2.90
C LEU A 45 -5.91 -15.70 -3.24
N GLY A 46 -4.83 -15.86 -4.00
CA GLY A 46 -4.05 -14.76 -4.54
C GLY A 46 -4.92 -13.82 -5.39
N ALA A 47 -5.71 -14.36 -6.31
CA ALA A 47 -6.61 -13.62 -7.19
C ALA A 47 -7.63 -12.76 -6.42
N ALA A 48 -8.20 -13.28 -5.33
CA ALA A 48 -9.10 -12.53 -4.46
C ALA A 48 -8.40 -11.34 -3.77
N LEU A 49 -7.14 -11.52 -3.33
CA LEU A 49 -6.37 -10.46 -2.67
C LEU A 49 -6.04 -9.28 -3.61
N VAL A 50 -5.91 -9.54 -4.91
CA VAL A 50 -5.55 -8.54 -5.92
C VAL A 50 -6.69 -8.21 -6.88
N ASN A 51 -7.93 -8.40 -6.45
CA ASN A 51 -9.14 -7.93 -7.15
C ASN A 51 -9.35 -8.55 -8.54
N LEU A 52 -8.88 -9.77 -8.77
CA LEU A 52 -9.20 -10.55 -9.98
C LEU A 52 -10.52 -11.31 -9.84
N VAL A 53 -10.88 -11.69 -8.61
CA VAL A 53 -12.20 -12.24 -8.30
C VAL A 53 -13.16 -11.07 -8.03
N PRO A 54 -14.33 -11.01 -8.68
CA PRO A 54 -15.32 -9.96 -8.41
C PRO A 54 -15.73 -9.91 -6.94
N SER A 55 -15.82 -8.70 -6.39
CA SER A 55 -16.21 -8.46 -5.01
C SER A 55 -16.87 -7.10 -4.83
N GLU A 56 -17.79 -6.98 -3.89
CA GLU A 56 -18.49 -5.73 -3.55
C GLU A 56 -17.55 -4.57 -3.16
N ARG A 57 -16.39 -4.89 -2.58
CA ARG A 57 -15.38 -3.90 -2.15
C ARG A 57 -14.00 -4.34 -2.59
N PRO A 58 -13.14 -3.40 -3.02
CA PRO A 58 -11.78 -3.73 -3.39
C PRO A 58 -11.00 -4.27 -2.18
N ALA A 59 -10.35 -5.40 -2.37
CA ALA A 59 -9.39 -5.97 -1.45
C ALA A 59 -8.11 -5.11 -1.38
N ASP A 60 -7.51 -5.09 -0.18
CA ASP A 60 -6.24 -4.43 0.08
C ASP A 60 -5.20 -5.48 0.54
N ALA A 61 -4.59 -6.15 -0.44
CA ALA A 61 -3.56 -7.15 -0.22
C ALA A 61 -2.48 -6.68 0.78
N TYR A 62 -2.04 -5.42 0.70
CA TYR A 62 -0.99 -4.89 1.56
C TYR A 62 -1.42 -4.81 3.03
N THR A 63 -2.67 -4.41 3.30
CA THR A 63 -3.18 -4.39 4.68
C THR A 63 -3.34 -5.81 5.22
N GLY A 64 -3.78 -6.76 4.38
CA GLY A 64 -3.83 -8.18 4.73
C GLY A 64 -2.45 -8.74 5.10
N ILE A 65 -1.45 -8.49 4.24
CA ILE A 65 -0.07 -8.91 4.48
C ILE A 65 0.50 -8.25 5.74
N LEU A 66 0.26 -6.94 5.93
CA LEU A 66 0.70 -6.24 7.14
C LEU A 66 0.14 -6.90 8.39
N LYS A 67 -1.15 -7.24 8.41
CA LYS A 67 -1.80 -7.88 9.56
C LYS A 67 -1.13 -9.21 9.88
N GLU A 68 -0.80 -10.01 8.88
CA GLU A 68 -0.11 -11.28 9.09
C GLU A 68 1.32 -11.08 9.58
N MET A 69 2.08 -10.15 8.97
CA MET A 69 3.44 -9.81 9.42
C MET A 69 3.46 -9.32 10.87
N MET A 70 2.48 -8.51 11.28
CA MET A 70 2.40 -7.98 12.64
C MET A 70 2.22 -9.09 13.68
N LYS A 71 1.48 -10.17 13.38
CA LYS A 71 1.37 -11.32 14.29
C LYS A 71 2.74 -11.95 14.57
N SER A 72 3.55 -12.15 13.53
CA SER A 72 4.91 -12.69 13.68
C SER A 72 5.80 -11.73 14.48
N ILE A 73 5.74 -10.43 14.19
CA ILE A 73 6.50 -9.40 14.92
C ILE A 73 6.09 -9.37 16.40
N GLU A 74 4.79 -9.46 16.71
CA GLU A 74 4.28 -9.49 18.08
C GLU A 74 4.73 -10.74 18.84
N ALA A 75 4.71 -11.91 18.19
CA ALA A 75 5.22 -13.15 18.76
C ALA A 75 6.73 -13.05 19.08
N ASP A 76 7.53 -12.54 18.15
CA ASP A 76 8.98 -12.38 18.35
C ASP A 76 9.29 -11.34 19.45
N ALA A 77 8.50 -10.26 19.51
CA ALA A 77 8.66 -9.24 20.55
C ALA A 77 8.35 -9.79 21.94
N ALA A 78 7.38 -10.70 22.07
CA ALA A 78 7.06 -11.41 23.30
C ALA A 78 8.20 -12.34 23.74
N LEU A 79 9.00 -12.84 22.79
CA LEU A 79 10.21 -13.63 23.04
C LEU A 79 11.47 -12.78 23.30
N ASN A 80 11.30 -11.49 23.61
CA ASN A 80 12.38 -10.52 23.85
C ASN A 80 13.31 -10.28 22.65
N HIS A 81 12.83 -10.48 21.42
CA HIS A 81 13.59 -10.10 20.23
C HIS A 81 13.66 -8.58 20.09
N GLN A 82 14.84 -8.00 20.31
CA GLN A 82 15.03 -6.54 20.40
C GLN A 82 14.54 -5.78 19.16
N VAL A 83 14.77 -6.33 17.96
CA VAL A 83 14.33 -5.67 16.71
C VAL A 83 12.81 -5.66 16.62
N ALA A 84 12.14 -6.75 17.00
CA ALA A 84 10.68 -6.85 16.95
C ALA A 84 10.02 -5.89 17.95
N GLN A 85 10.58 -5.79 19.16
CA GLN A 85 10.14 -4.81 20.16
C GLN A 85 10.28 -3.36 19.65
N ARG A 86 11.38 -3.04 18.95
CA ARG A 86 11.55 -1.73 18.31
C ARG A 86 10.55 -1.48 17.18
N CYS A 87 10.17 -2.50 16.41
CA CYS A 87 9.16 -2.37 15.37
C CYS A 87 7.77 -1.99 15.94
N ILE A 88 7.42 -2.53 17.12
CA ILE A 88 6.17 -2.21 17.81
C ILE A 88 6.25 -0.82 18.46
N GLY A 89 7.42 -0.46 18.99
CA GLY A 89 7.64 0.75 19.77
C GLY A 89 7.18 0.57 21.23
N THR A 90 7.30 1.62 22.03
CA THR A 90 6.87 1.61 23.45
C THR A 90 5.35 1.64 23.64
N GLY A 91 4.58 1.83 22.56
CA GLY A 91 3.12 1.92 22.59
C GLY A 91 2.60 3.27 23.14
N ARG A 92 3.51 4.22 23.43
CA ARG A 92 3.18 5.50 24.06
C ARG A 92 3.47 6.67 23.10
N GLY A 93 2.58 7.66 23.11
CA GLY A 93 2.74 8.87 22.30
C GLY A 93 2.88 8.57 20.80
N GLN A 94 3.94 9.11 20.19
CA GLN A 94 4.29 8.91 18.78
C GLN A 94 5.14 7.65 18.53
N ASP A 95 5.59 6.97 19.59
CA ASP A 95 6.44 5.78 19.52
C ASP A 95 5.59 4.50 19.53
N LYS A 96 4.78 4.35 18.48
CA LYS A 96 3.93 3.18 18.25
C LYS A 96 3.69 2.97 16.77
N ASN A 97 3.48 1.71 16.37
CA ASN A 97 3.04 1.33 15.03
C ASN A 97 3.96 1.89 13.92
N HIS A 98 5.27 1.68 14.06
CA HIS A 98 6.27 2.13 13.09
C HIS A 98 6.15 1.40 11.74
N ILE A 99 5.64 0.17 11.77
CA ILE A 99 5.37 -0.60 10.56
C ILE A 99 3.95 -0.31 10.09
N LYS A 100 3.85 0.48 9.01
CA LYS A 100 2.57 0.86 8.39
C LYS A 100 2.46 0.21 7.02
N ARG A 101 1.24 0.20 6.47
CA ARG A 101 0.97 -0.23 5.08
C ARG A 101 1.93 0.43 4.09
N LYS A 102 2.22 1.72 4.27
CA LYS A 102 3.13 2.47 3.41
C LYS A 102 4.58 1.98 3.48
N THR A 103 5.04 1.56 4.67
CA THR A 103 6.38 1.00 4.90
C THR A 103 6.61 -0.28 4.09
N ILE A 104 5.60 -1.15 4.02
CA ILE A 104 5.73 -2.46 3.35
C ILE A 104 5.27 -2.46 1.89
N LYS A 105 4.45 -1.48 1.47
CA LYS A 105 3.85 -1.46 0.13
C LYS A 105 4.92 -1.50 -0.98
N ARG A 106 5.92 -0.62 -0.90
CA ARG A 106 6.96 -0.48 -1.93
C ARG A 106 7.84 -1.74 -2.06
N PRO A 107 8.41 -2.31 -0.98
CA PRO A 107 9.22 -3.52 -1.10
C PRO A 107 8.41 -4.71 -1.64
N ILE A 108 7.19 -4.92 -1.16
CA ILE A 108 6.30 -5.99 -1.66
C ILE A 108 6.01 -5.79 -3.15
N MET A 109 5.61 -4.57 -3.54
CA MET A 109 5.26 -4.26 -4.92
C MET A 109 6.43 -4.47 -5.89
N THR A 110 7.66 -4.26 -5.43
CA THR A 110 8.86 -4.35 -6.28
C THR A 110 9.54 -5.71 -6.26
N GLN A 111 9.25 -6.55 -5.25
CA GLN A 111 9.80 -7.90 -5.14
C GLN A 111 9.44 -8.76 -6.37
N VAL A 112 8.19 -8.69 -6.82
CA VAL A 112 7.69 -9.43 -8.00
C VAL A 112 8.35 -9.00 -9.31
N TYR A 113 9.02 -7.85 -9.31
CA TYR A 113 9.79 -7.32 -10.44
C TYR A 113 11.31 -7.51 -10.29
N GLY A 114 11.75 -8.36 -9.36
CA GLY A 114 13.15 -8.78 -9.24
C GLY A 114 14.02 -7.92 -8.32
N VAL A 115 13.43 -7.09 -7.46
CA VAL A 115 14.21 -6.37 -6.43
C VAL A 115 14.78 -7.33 -5.40
N THR A 116 16.06 -7.14 -5.07
CA THR A 116 16.79 -7.96 -4.09
C THR A 116 16.51 -7.54 -2.64
N GLY A 117 16.91 -8.37 -1.68
CA GLY A 117 16.81 -8.05 -0.25
C GLY A 117 17.43 -6.70 0.11
N TYR A 118 18.62 -6.40 -0.42
CA TYR A 118 19.29 -5.11 -0.22
C TYR A 118 18.43 -3.93 -0.72
N GLY A 119 17.88 -4.05 -1.93
CA GLY A 119 17.01 -3.01 -2.49
C GLY A 119 15.74 -2.81 -1.67
N MET A 120 15.12 -3.89 -1.19
CA MET A 120 13.97 -3.80 -0.30
C MET A 120 14.30 -3.12 1.03
N SER A 121 15.46 -3.44 1.64
CA SER A 121 15.91 -2.79 2.88
C SER A 121 16.09 -1.28 2.71
N GLN A 122 16.66 -0.83 1.58
CA GLN A 122 16.77 0.60 1.28
C GLN A 122 15.39 1.27 1.15
N GLN A 123 14.45 0.64 0.45
CA GLN A 123 13.10 1.17 0.31
C GLN A 123 12.36 1.31 1.64
N ILE A 124 12.53 0.35 2.54
CA ILE A 124 11.98 0.40 3.90
C ILE A 124 12.63 1.55 4.68
N MET A 125 13.96 1.65 4.64
CA MET A 125 14.71 2.71 5.33
C MET A 125 14.28 4.11 4.88
N ASP A 126 14.15 4.33 3.57
CA ASP A 126 13.68 5.60 3.01
C ASP A 126 12.30 6.00 3.57
N GLU A 127 11.39 5.04 3.69
CA GLU A 127 10.04 5.29 4.15
C GLU A 127 10.00 5.53 5.67
N LEU A 128 10.79 4.79 6.46
CA LEU A 128 10.94 5.03 7.89
C LEU A 128 11.55 6.41 8.18
N GLN A 129 12.58 6.83 7.43
CA GLN A 129 13.15 8.17 7.56
C GLN A 129 12.14 9.28 7.25
N LYS A 130 11.27 9.09 6.25
CA LYS A 130 10.20 10.05 5.93
C LYS A 130 9.17 10.14 7.05
N GLN A 131 8.82 9.01 7.65
CA GLN A 131 7.89 8.97 8.77
C GLN A 131 8.46 9.68 10.00
N ASN A 132 9.74 9.46 10.32
CA ASN A 132 10.41 10.09 11.46
C ASN A 132 10.54 11.60 11.30
N ARG A 133 10.87 12.09 10.08
CA ARG A 133 10.89 13.54 9.79
C ARG A 133 9.54 14.20 10.03
N GLY A 134 8.44 13.49 9.79
CA GLY A 134 7.08 13.98 10.09
C GLY A 134 6.76 14.04 11.58
N HIS A 135 7.55 13.39 12.43
CA HIS A 135 7.40 13.39 13.90
C HIS A 135 8.34 14.40 14.60
N GLY A 136 9.14 15.16 13.84
CA GLY A 136 10.04 16.17 14.42
C GLY A 136 11.30 15.60 15.11
N LEU A 137 11.70 14.37 14.74
CA LEU A 137 12.96 13.73 15.12
C LEU A 137 13.98 13.80 13.98
#